data_AF-A0A152A0X0-F1
#
_entry.id   AF-A0A152A0X0-F1
#
_cell.length_a   1.000
_cell.length_b   1.000
_cell.length_c   1.000
_cell.angle_alpha   90.00
_cell.angle_beta   90.00
_cell.angle_gamma   90.00
#
_symmetry.space_group_name_H-M   'P 1'
#
loop_
_entity.id
_entity.type
_entity.pdbx_description
1 polymer ?
#
loop_
_entity_poly.entity_id
_entity_poly.type
_entity_poly.pdbx_seq_one_letter_code
_entity_poly.pdbx_strand_id
1 'polypeptide(L)'
;MIEKEDYEKSQEIIQQELLELIEKHKSDPVERWRKPMEHLYQYSCTSGYIQEDRLKLNIIYPVFLQHNYGKVPFQVTINCSKPEIIAGVKTQSINYLNYQGQCVICFENIGSQSRKGLRCFEFQCNGKQFFRQFPPYPYFQHHNIIIDREHRPQLLARDTIKELLMISKSMPGYKVASNSDKEGTGVTNLSHRHYQSGDHQFSVYFSDVKKEWLCDNGISVQWLHYPCCCLRIVGKDQSSVEEVVYRLFITWKTGQFNNLINDLQTCSLISCYDHITGDYEFLFFPRNAEQPRFLTRPLLQCIKKEFVGIFELCGFAILPVRLKVQLEQLSELLSNFHKNHITIDILQSNFQQYFNPPDDLVMFKEWIKKYYLVNYCNQYQKESTYNCNVMFDTKSILDLSVQQTFIDILTDNSPISPSDSEGNLQNLISQSNIPFKNV
;
A
#
# COMPACT_ATOMS: atom_id res chain seq x y z
N MET A 1 -22.11 16.92 30.09
CA MET A 1 -22.73 16.66 28.78
C MET A 1 -22.90 18.00 28.11
N ILE A 2 -21.97 18.37 27.23
CA ILE A 2 -22.19 19.51 26.33
C ILE A 2 -23.04 18.95 25.19
N GLU A 3 -24.25 19.49 25.03
CA GLU A 3 -25.10 19.22 23.88
C GLU A 3 -24.29 19.49 22.61
N LYS A 4 -23.96 18.44 21.85
CA LYS A 4 -23.49 18.59 20.48
C LYS A 4 -24.71 19.02 19.67
N GLU A 5 -24.93 20.32 19.56
CA GLU A 5 -25.82 20.87 18.54
C GLU A 5 -25.42 20.31 17.17
N ASP A 6 -26.42 19.84 16.44
CA ASP A 6 -26.36 19.11 15.18
C ASP A 6 -25.97 20.09 14.03
N TYR A 7 -24.72 20.58 14.02
CA TYR A 7 -24.18 21.39 12.91
C TYR A 7 -23.67 20.52 11.76
N GLU A 8 -24.48 19.56 11.30
CA GLU A 8 -24.14 18.84 10.07
C GLU A 8 -24.47 19.72 8.85
N LYS A 9 -23.44 20.36 8.29
CA LYS A 9 -23.55 21.11 7.02
C LYS A 9 -24.07 20.19 5.91
N SER A 10 -24.90 20.69 5.01
CA SER A 10 -25.31 19.90 3.84
C SER A 10 -24.13 19.63 2.89
N GLN A 11 -24.27 18.66 2.00
CA GLN A 11 -23.24 18.37 0.98
C GLN A 11 -23.04 19.57 0.04
N GLU A 12 -24.11 20.30 -0.29
CA GLU A 12 -24.06 21.50 -1.13
C GLU A 12 -23.25 22.63 -0.47
N ILE A 13 -23.45 22.86 0.84
CA ILE A 13 -22.69 23.86 1.59
C ILE A 13 -21.20 23.49 1.60
N ILE A 14 -20.87 22.22 1.88
CA ILE A 14 -19.48 21.76 1.86
C ILE A 14 -18.87 21.93 0.46
N GLN A 15 -19.58 21.53 -0.60
CA GLN A 15 -19.09 21.71 -1.96
C GLN A 15 -18.81 23.19 -2.28
N GLN A 16 -19.69 24.10 -1.89
CA GLN A 16 -19.50 25.53 -2.09
C GLN A 16 -18.28 26.06 -1.34
N GLU A 17 -18.12 25.74 -0.06
CA GLU A 17 -16.97 26.15 0.75
C GLU A 17 -15.64 25.68 0.14
N LEU A 18 -15.61 24.46 -0.39
CA LEU A 18 -14.43 23.90 -1.04
C LEU A 18 -14.11 24.62 -2.35
N LEU A 19 -15.13 24.96 -3.16
CA LEU A 19 -14.94 25.73 -4.39
C LEU A 19 -14.47 27.17 -4.11
N GLU A 20 -14.98 27.81 -3.07
CA GLU A 20 -14.51 29.13 -2.62
C GLU A 20 -13.04 29.10 -2.19
N LEU A 21 -12.62 28.05 -1.47
CA LEU A 21 -11.21 27.84 -1.13
C LEU A 21 -10.32 27.62 -2.37
N ILE A 22 -10.80 26.85 -3.36
CA ILE A 22 -10.09 26.65 -4.63
C ILE A 22 -9.89 27.99 -5.35
N GLU A 23 -10.93 28.82 -5.44
CA GLU A 23 -10.86 30.12 -6.11
C GLU A 23 -9.96 31.09 -5.36
N LYS A 24 -10.06 31.13 -4.02
CA LYS A 24 -9.22 31.96 -3.15
C LYS A 24 -7.73 31.66 -3.32
N HIS A 25 -7.37 30.39 -3.51
CA HIS A 25 -5.98 29.95 -3.62
C HIS A 25 -5.52 29.70 -5.06
N LYS A 26 -6.26 30.18 -6.08
CA LYS A 26 -5.99 29.88 -7.50
C LYS A 26 -4.57 30.21 -8.02
N SER A 27 -3.86 31.12 -7.38
CA SER A 27 -2.52 31.56 -7.78
C SER A 27 -1.41 30.60 -7.36
N ASP A 28 -1.65 29.74 -6.38
CA ASP A 28 -0.70 28.73 -5.90
C ASP A 28 -1.27 27.34 -6.20
N PRO A 29 -0.70 26.59 -7.17
CA PRO A 29 -1.26 25.31 -7.58
C PRO A 29 -1.26 24.25 -6.46
N VAL A 30 -0.38 24.36 -5.46
CA VAL A 30 -0.32 23.44 -4.32
C VAL A 30 -1.40 23.81 -3.32
N GLU A 31 -1.43 25.07 -2.89
CA GLU A 31 -2.40 25.53 -1.88
C GLU A 31 -3.83 25.57 -2.41
N ARG A 32 -4.01 25.81 -3.72
CA ARG A 32 -5.29 25.68 -4.44
C ARG A 32 -5.98 24.36 -4.15
N TRP A 33 -5.19 23.30 -4.00
CA TRP A 33 -5.71 21.97 -3.72
C TRP A 33 -5.64 21.60 -2.24
N ARG A 34 -4.53 21.91 -1.57
CA ARG A 34 -4.28 21.48 -0.19
C ARG A 34 -5.27 22.08 0.80
N LYS A 35 -5.63 23.36 0.64
CA LYS A 35 -6.52 24.08 1.58
C LYS A 35 -7.96 23.54 1.60
N PRO A 36 -8.64 23.35 0.46
CA PRO A 36 -9.93 22.67 0.44
C PRO A 36 -9.87 21.27 1.07
N MET A 37 -8.84 20.48 0.77
CA MET A 37 -8.75 19.11 1.30
C MET A 37 -8.47 19.07 2.80
N GLU A 38 -7.69 20.01 3.32
CA GLU A 38 -7.51 20.23 4.77
C GLU A 38 -8.85 20.60 5.44
N HIS A 39 -9.64 21.49 4.83
CA HIS A 39 -10.97 21.85 5.30
C HIS A 39 -11.93 20.65 5.34
N LEU A 40 -12.00 19.86 4.26
CA LEU A 40 -12.82 18.66 4.19
C LEU A 40 -12.37 17.59 5.21
N TYR A 41 -11.06 17.44 5.42
CA TYR A 41 -10.51 16.51 6.41
C TYR A 41 -10.89 16.95 7.83
N GLN A 42 -10.69 18.23 8.16
CA GLN A 42 -11.07 18.81 9.44
C GLN A 42 -12.57 18.64 9.71
N TYR A 43 -13.41 18.91 8.72
CA TYR A 43 -14.86 18.66 8.83
C TYR A 43 -15.15 17.17 9.10
N SER A 44 -14.45 16.27 8.40
CA SER A 44 -14.64 14.83 8.59
C SER A 44 -14.21 14.35 9.99
N CYS A 45 -13.23 15.00 10.63
CA CYS A 45 -12.87 14.77 12.03
C CYS A 45 -13.91 15.37 12.99
N THR A 46 -14.30 16.64 12.81
CA THR A 46 -15.21 17.34 13.74
C THR A 46 -16.63 16.78 13.71
N SER A 47 -17.09 16.29 12.55
CA SER A 47 -18.35 15.56 12.41
C SER A 47 -18.32 14.18 13.07
N GLY A 48 -17.13 13.69 13.45
CA GLY A 48 -16.92 12.36 14.00
C GLY A 48 -17.00 11.24 12.95
N TYR A 49 -16.98 11.57 11.65
CA TYR A 49 -16.94 10.55 10.60
C TYR A 49 -15.59 9.81 10.60
N ILE A 50 -14.48 10.55 10.64
CA ILE A 50 -13.15 9.99 10.89
C ILE A 50 -13.05 9.62 12.38
N GLN A 51 -12.78 8.34 12.64
CA GLN A 51 -12.74 7.77 13.99
C GLN A 51 -11.34 7.96 14.61
N GLU A 52 -10.96 9.20 14.92
CA GLU A 52 -9.60 9.53 15.39
C GLU A 52 -9.17 8.73 16.63
N ASP A 53 -10.09 8.46 17.55
CA ASP A 53 -9.78 7.67 18.75
C ASP A 53 -9.48 6.20 18.42
N ARG A 54 -10.07 5.65 17.35
CA ARG A 54 -9.71 4.31 16.86
C ARG A 54 -8.38 4.31 16.13
N LEU A 55 -8.05 5.38 15.41
CA LEU A 55 -6.76 5.52 14.72
C LEU A 55 -5.58 5.57 15.70
N LYS A 56 -5.75 6.21 16.85
CA LYS A 56 -4.74 6.27 17.93
C LYS A 56 -4.36 4.89 18.49
N LEU A 57 -5.17 3.86 18.25
CA LEU A 57 -4.89 2.50 18.69
C LEU A 57 -3.88 1.77 17.80
N ASN A 58 -3.61 2.29 16.58
CA ASN A 58 -2.68 1.68 15.65
C ASN A 58 -1.26 1.66 16.23
N ILE A 59 -0.55 0.56 16.02
CA ILE A 59 0.86 0.43 16.42
C ILE A 59 1.70 0.83 15.22
N ILE A 60 2.55 1.84 15.39
CA ILE A 60 3.46 2.36 14.36
C ILE A 60 4.87 1.95 14.76
N TYR A 61 5.52 1.18 13.91
CA TYR A 61 6.91 0.79 14.12
C TYR A 61 7.85 1.92 13.71
N PRO A 62 9.07 1.98 14.27
CA PRO A 62 10.12 2.84 13.74
C PRO A 62 10.35 2.58 12.24
N VAL A 63 10.81 3.58 11.51
CA VAL A 63 11.16 3.39 10.09
C VAL A 63 12.26 2.33 9.96
N PHE A 64 12.06 1.37 9.07
CA PHE A 64 12.97 0.25 8.85
C PHE A 64 13.96 0.56 7.74
N LEU A 65 15.25 0.65 8.10
CA LEU A 65 16.37 0.93 7.20
C LEU A 65 17.41 -0.20 7.16
N GLN A 66 17.25 -1.26 7.97
CA GLN A 66 18.22 -2.36 8.05
C GLN A 66 17.92 -3.44 7.00
N HIS A 67 18.07 -3.09 5.72
CA HIS A 67 17.81 -3.99 4.59
C HIS A 67 18.73 -3.70 3.39
N ASN A 68 18.63 -4.52 2.35
CA ASN A 68 19.55 -4.49 1.19
C ASN A 68 19.08 -3.59 0.04
N TYR A 69 18.18 -2.63 0.30
CA TYR A 69 17.55 -1.77 -0.71
C TYR A 69 17.91 -0.30 -0.50
N GLY A 70 19.20 -0.04 -0.26
CA GLY A 70 19.73 1.32 -0.08
C GLY A 70 19.10 2.03 1.12
N LYS A 71 18.67 3.28 0.91
CA LYS A 71 18.11 4.16 1.95
C LYS A 71 16.57 4.18 1.99
N VAL A 72 15.92 3.20 1.37
CA VAL A 72 14.46 3.13 1.26
C VAL A 72 13.81 2.99 2.66
N PRO A 73 13.01 3.96 3.13
CA PRO A 73 12.48 3.95 4.49
C PRO A 73 11.18 3.12 4.59
N PHE A 74 11.28 1.79 4.72
CA PHE A 74 10.08 0.96 4.86
C PHE A 74 9.32 1.27 6.16
N GLN A 75 8.00 1.35 6.08
CA GLN A 75 7.14 1.68 7.20
C GLN A 75 6.24 0.50 7.51
N VAL A 76 6.10 0.16 8.79
CA VAL A 76 5.25 -0.96 9.24
C VAL A 76 4.27 -0.47 10.28
N THR A 77 2.99 -0.79 10.06
CA THR A 77 1.92 -0.47 11.00
C THR A 77 1.07 -1.71 11.27
N ILE A 78 0.61 -1.89 12.51
CA ILE A 78 -0.50 -2.80 12.82
C ILE A 78 -1.74 -1.94 12.92
N ASN A 79 -2.68 -2.17 12.01
CA ASN A 79 -3.94 -1.45 11.97
C ASN A 79 -4.91 -2.03 13.00
N CYS A 80 -5.03 -1.37 14.15
CA CYS A 80 -5.95 -1.73 15.22
C CYS A 80 -7.32 -1.04 15.09
N SER A 81 -7.50 -0.17 14.10
CA SER A 81 -8.76 0.54 13.84
C SER A 81 -9.78 -0.29 13.05
N LYS A 82 -9.35 -1.36 12.38
CA LYS A 82 -10.22 -2.26 11.59
C LYS A 82 -10.08 -3.73 12.04
N PRO A 83 -11.15 -4.53 11.96
CA PRO A 83 -11.04 -5.99 12.06
C PRO A 83 -10.24 -6.54 10.88
N GLU A 84 -9.57 -7.69 11.07
CA GLU A 84 -8.84 -8.39 10.01
C GLU A 84 -9.78 -9.02 8.97
N ILE A 85 -9.39 -8.95 7.69
CA ILE A 85 -10.11 -9.58 6.57
C ILE A 85 -9.28 -10.77 6.05
N ILE A 86 -9.57 -11.98 6.49
CA ILE A 86 -8.81 -13.17 6.10
C ILE A 86 -9.18 -13.58 4.66
N ALA A 87 -8.20 -13.63 3.75
CA ALA A 87 -8.38 -14.07 2.37
C ALA A 87 -9.00 -15.49 2.31
N GLY A 88 -10.03 -15.66 1.48
CA GLY A 88 -10.72 -16.95 1.29
C GLY A 88 -11.89 -17.23 2.25
N VAL A 89 -12.05 -16.46 3.31
CA VAL A 89 -13.27 -16.49 4.14
C VAL A 89 -14.21 -15.41 3.59
N LYS A 90 -15.41 -15.79 3.13
CA LYS A 90 -16.50 -14.82 2.86
C LYS A 90 -16.93 -14.20 4.20
N THR A 91 -16.16 -13.24 4.72
CA THR A 91 -16.58 -12.44 5.87
C THR A 91 -17.83 -11.66 5.49
N GLN A 92 -18.99 -12.12 5.96
CA GLN A 92 -20.28 -11.44 5.82
C GLN A 92 -20.28 -10.02 6.40
N SER A 93 -19.26 -9.65 7.19
CA SER A 93 -19.25 -8.48 8.07
C SER A 93 -18.51 -7.24 7.56
N ILE A 94 -17.78 -7.29 6.44
CA ILE A 94 -17.11 -6.10 5.86
C ILE A 94 -17.09 -6.16 4.33
N ASN A 95 -18.22 -6.51 3.72
CA ASN A 95 -18.36 -6.28 2.29
C ASN A 95 -18.43 -4.76 2.07
N TYR A 96 -17.88 -4.29 0.94
CA TYR A 96 -18.24 -2.98 0.39
C TYR A 96 -19.70 -2.93 -0.04
N LEU A 97 -20.42 -4.01 0.19
CA LEU A 97 -21.85 -4.10 0.19
C LEU A 97 -22.31 -4.06 1.66
N ASN A 98 -23.28 -3.19 1.99
CA ASN A 98 -23.93 -3.27 3.29
C ASN A 98 -24.64 -4.63 3.46
N TYR A 99 -25.24 -4.89 4.63
CA TYR A 99 -26.01 -6.12 4.88
C TYR A 99 -27.14 -6.37 3.86
N GLN A 100 -27.51 -5.38 3.05
CA GLN A 100 -28.53 -5.43 2.00
C GLN A 100 -27.93 -5.56 0.58
N GLY A 101 -26.62 -5.73 0.43
CA GLY A 101 -26.00 -5.88 -0.88
C GLY A 101 -25.72 -4.56 -1.62
N GLN A 102 -25.79 -3.39 -0.97
CA GLN A 102 -25.60 -2.08 -1.63
C GLN A 102 -24.19 -1.53 -1.44
N CYS A 103 -23.61 -0.97 -2.50
CA CYS A 103 -22.27 -0.36 -2.46
C CYS A 103 -22.19 0.75 -1.41
N VAL A 104 -21.22 0.64 -0.49
CA VAL A 104 -21.04 1.56 0.64
C VAL A 104 -20.21 2.81 0.29
N ILE A 105 -19.63 2.85 -0.90
CA ILE A 105 -18.88 4.00 -1.41
C ILE A 105 -19.64 4.74 -2.51
N CYS A 106 -20.87 4.33 -2.84
CA CYS A 106 -21.76 5.03 -3.75
C CYS A 106 -22.08 6.45 -3.25
N PHE A 107 -22.32 7.38 -4.17
CA PHE A 107 -22.59 8.79 -3.85
C PHE A 107 -23.83 8.96 -2.96
N GLU A 108 -24.81 8.07 -3.05
CA GLU A 108 -26.02 8.04 -2.22
C GLU A 108 -25.72 7.86 -0.72
N ASN A 109 -24.50 7.45 -0.37
CA ASN A 109 -24.06 7.37 1.02
C ASN A 109 -23.58 8.72 1.58
N ILE A 110 -23.32 9.73 0.75
CA ILE A 110 -22.85 11.03 1.21
C ILE A 110 -23.96 11.71 2.03
N GLY A 111 -23.68 11.99 3.31
CA GLY A 111 -24.63 12.56 4.26
C GLY A 111 -25.86 11.71 4.57
N SER A 112 -25.85 10.42 4.24
CA SER A 112 -26.97 9.52 4.54
C SER A 112 -27.07 9.22 6.04
N GLN A 113 -28.24 8.71 6.48
CA GLN A 113 -28.44 8.30 7.88
C GLN A 113 -27.43 7.23 8.35
N SER A 114 -26.98 6.35 7.46
CA SER A 114 -26.00 5.30 7.78
C SER A 114 -24.55 5.81 7.79
N ARG A 115 -24.31 7.01 7.24
CA ARG A 115 -23.00 7.65 7.11
C ARG A 115 -23.09 9.13 7.49
N LYS A 116 -23.68 9.41 8.66
CA LYS A 116 -23.74 10.75 9.26
C LYS A 116 -22.35 11.40 9.29
N GLY A 117 -22.29 12.69 8.98
CA GLY A 117 -21.04 13.43 8.88
C GLY A 117 -20.17 13.17 7.64
N LEU A 118 -20.47 12.16 6.80
CA LEU A 118 -19.73 11.91 5.55
C LEU A 118 -20.02 12.99 4.53
N ARG A 119 -18.98 13.66 4.04
CA ARG A 119 -19.06 14.66 2.98
C ARG A 119 -17.96 14.41 1.97
N CYS A 120 -18.14 14.94 0.76
CA CYS A 120 -17.20 14.78 -0.32
C CYS A 120 -16.91 16.08 -1.05
N PHE A 121 -15.93 16.03 -1.93
CA PHE A 121 -15.67 17.05 -2.94
C PHE A 121 -15.94 16.47 -4.33
N GLU A 122 -16.90 17.05 -5.05
CA GLU A 122 -17.25 16.68 -6.41
C GLU A 122 -16.44 17.48 -7.45
N PHE A 123 -15.95 16.81 -8.49
CA PHE A 123 -15.17 17.44 -9.57
C PHE A 123 -15.25 16.63 -10.87
N GLN A 124 -14.79 17.24 -11.97
CA GLN A 124 -14.73 16.58 -13.28
C GLN A 124 -13.30 16.20 -13.67
N CYS A 125 -13.15 15.03 -14.28
CA CYS A 125 -11.90 14.56 -14.86
C CYS A 125 -12.19 13.67 -16.08
N ASN A 126 -11.45 13.88 -17.18
CA ASN A 126 -11.61 13.11 -18.43
C ASN A 126 -13.08 13.00 -18.91
N GLY A 127 -13.84 14.11 -18.79
CA GLY A 127 -15.25 14.17 -19.18
C GLY A 127 -16.23 13.39 -18.26
N LYS A 128 -15.74 12.87 -17.13
CA LYS A 128 -16.54 12.13 -16.14
C LYS A 128 -16.60 12.89 -14.83
N GLN A 129 -17.67 12.67 -14.07
CA GLN A 129 -17.83 13.22 -12.73
C GLN A 129 -17.24 12.26 -11.70
N PHE A 130 -16.41 12.78 -10.81
CA PHE A 130 -15.83 12.06 -9.67
C PHE A 130 -16.19 12.78 -8.38
N PHE A 131 -16.05 12.06 -7.27
CA PHE A 131 -16.08 12.67 -5.96
C PHE A 131 -15.00 12.08 -5.06
N ARG A 132 -14.47 12.90 -4.17
CA ARG A 132 -13.41 12.53 -3.22
C ARG A 132 -13.96 12.56 -1.81
N GLN A 133 -13.70 11.51 -1.03
CA GLN A 133 -14.03 11.46 0.39
C GLN A 133 -12.89 10.86 1.21
N PHE A 134 -12.84 11.18 2.49
CA PHE A 134 -11.98 10.46 3.43
C PHE A 134 -12.71 9.20 3.90
N PRO A 135 -12.04 8.03 4.00
CA PRO A 135 -12.62 6.88 4.69
C PRO A 135 -12.69 7.14 6.20
N PRO A 136 -13.53 6.42 6.97
CA PRO A 136 -13.65 6.63 8.42
C PRO A 136 -12.41 6.19 9.21
N TYR A 137 -11.58 5.34 8.58
CA TYR A 137 -10.34 4.81 9.12
C TYR A 137 -9.22 5.00 8.07
N PRO A 138 -8.71 6.23 7.89
CA PRO A 138 -7.59 6.51 7.00
C PRO A 138 -6.33 5.76 7.46
N TYR A 139 -5.48 5.31 6.53
CA TYR A 139 -4.25 4.57 6.85
C TYR A 139 -3.13 5.49 7.30
N PHE A 140 -3.16 6.74 6.83
CA PHE A 140 -2.27 7.84 7.20
C PHE A 140 -3.07 9.15 7.06
N GLN A 141 -2.57 10.24 7.62
CA GLN A 141 -3.25 11.54 7.55
C GLN A 141 -3.53 11.95 6.10
N HIS A 142 -4.73 12.47 5.83
CA HIS A 142 -5.22 12.82 4.48
C HIS A 142 -5.33 11.67 3.46
N HIS A 143 -5.20 10.40 3.89
CA HIS A 143 -5.59 9.26 3.05
C HIS A 143 -7.07 9.38 2.67
N ASN A 144 -7.35 9.43 1.37
CA ASN A 144 -8.67 9.60 0.81
C ASN A 144 -8.90 8.65 -0.36
N ILE A 145 -10.17 8.53 -0.77
CA ILE A 145 -10.57 7.80 -1.97
C ILE A 145 -11.28 8.72 -2.95
N ILE A 146 -10.97 8.56 -4.23
CA ILE A 146 -11.59 9.25 -5.36
C ILE A 146 -12.44 8.24 -6.11
N ILE A 147 -13.72 8.49 -6.24
CA ILE A 147 -14.72 7.50 -6.66
C ILE A 147 -15.42 8.02 -7.92
N ASP A 148 -15.61 7.15 -8.91
CA ASP A 148 -16.44 7.46 -10.07
C ASP A 148 -17.86 7.76 -9.58
N ARG A 149 -18.46 8.88 -9.99
CA ARG A 149 -19.81 9.22 -9.49
C ARG A 149 -20.83 8.17 -9.95
N GLU A 150 -20.61 7.56 -11.10
CA GLU A 150 -21.41 6.43 -11.55
C GLU A 150 -20.90 5.12 -10.97
N HIS A 151 -21.83 4.25 -10.56
CA HIS A 151 -21.49 2.91 -10.09
C HIS A 151 -21.09 2.02 -11.27
N ARG A 152 -19.79 1.98 -11.55
CA ARG A 152 -19.19 1.15 -12.60
C ARG A 152 -18.08 0.28 -12.02
N PRO A 153 -17.89 -0.96 -12.51
CA PRO A 153 -16.86 -1.85 -12.00
C PRO A 153 -15.44 -1.28 -12.19
N GLN A 154 -14.54 -1.66 -11.30
CA GLN A 154 -13.12 -1.33 -11.39
C GLN A 154 -12.49 -2.10 -12.54
N LEU A 155 -12.11 -1.39 -13.61
CA LEU A 155 -11.40 -1.94 -14.75
C LEU A 155 -10.17 -1.07 -15.07
N LEU A 156 -9.06 -1.70 -15.40
CA LEU A 156 -7.87 -1.01 -15.88
C LEU A 156 -7.93 -0.87 -17.40
N ALA A 157 -7.83 0.37 -17.87
CA ALA A 157 -7.78 0.71 -19.29
C ALA A 157 -6.88 1.93 -19.50
N ARG A 158 -6.68 2.34 -20.76
CA ARG A 158 -5.98 3.60 -21.09
C ARG A 158 -6.58 4.80 -20.35
N ASP A 159 -7.91 4.85 -20.25
CA ASP A 159 -8.65 5.87 -19.50
C ASP A 159 -8.22 5.95 -18.03
N THR A 160 -7.89 4.82 -17.40
CA THR A 160 -7.38 4.82 -16.01
C THR A 160 -6.04 5.55 -15.94
N ILE A 161 -5.11 5.28 -16.86
CA ILE A 161 -3.79 5.96 -16.89
C ILE A 161 -3.98 7.47 -17.09
N LYS A 162 -4.82 7.86 -18.04
CA LYS A 162 -5.13 9.26 -18.33
C LYS A 162 -5.76 9.97 -17.13
N GLU A 163 -6.71 9.33 -16.46
CA GLU A 163 -7.34 9.87 -15.25
C GLU A 163 -6.33 10.02 -14.10
N LEU A 164 -5.45 9.03 -13.86
CA LEU A 164 -4.40 9.14 -12.84
C LEU A 164 -3.44 10.32 -13.12
N LEU A 165 -3.04 10.52 -14.38
CA LEU A 165 -2.20 11.65 -14.79
C LEU A 165 -2.94 13.00 -14.63
N MET A 166 -4.19 13.09 -15.06
CA MET A 166 -4.98 14.32 -14.96
C MET A 166 -5.26 14.70 -13.50
N ILE A 167 -5.64 13.73 -12.67
CA ILE A 167 -5.93 13.94 -11.25
C ILE A 167 -4.66 14.30 -10.49
N SER A 168 -3.55 13.58 -10.70
CA SER A 168 -2.29 13.92 -10.00
C SER A 168 -1.78 15.31 -10.38
N LYS A 169 -1.95 15.76 -11.63
CA LYS A 169 -1.62 17.13 -12.05
C LYS A 169 -2.46 18.20 -11.35
N SER A 170 -3.76 17.95 -11.16
CA SER A 170 -4.64 18.89 -10.47
C SER A 170 -4.44 18.92 -8.96
N MET A 171 -3.62 17.99 -8.44
CA MET A 171 -3.33 17.82 -7.01
C MET A 171 -1.82 17.66 -6.76
N PRO A 172 -0.98 18.69 -7.04
CA PRO A 172 0.46 18.51 -6.94
C PRO A 172 0.94 18.00 -5.58
N GLY A 173 1.84 17.02 -5.59
CA GLY A 173 2.34 16.35 -4.39
C GLY A 173 1.47 15.21 -3.84
N TYR A 174 0.18 15.16 -4.21
CA TYR A 174 -0.65 13.98 -3.94
C TYR A 174 -0.33 12.86 -4.91
N LYS A 175 -0.35 11.64 -4.39
CA LYS A 175 -0.26 10.43 -5.18
C LYS A 175 -1.67 9.93 -5.43
N VAL A 176 -1.95 9.51 -6.66
CA VAL A 176 -3.23 8.93 -7.05
C VAL A 176 -2.95 7.53 -7.54
N ALA A 177 -3.54 6.53 -6.88
CA ALA A 177 -3.21 5.13 -7.06
C ALA A 177 -4.45 4.33 -7.43
N SER A 178 -4.32 3.49 -8.44
CA SER A 178 -5.27 2.43 -8.75
C SER A 178 -4.69 1.09 -8.28
N ASN A 179 -5.49 0.35 -7.50
CA ASN A 179 -5.26 -1.08 -7.34
C ASN A 179 -5.51 -1.80 -8.68
N SER A 180 -5.32 -3.12 -8.68
CA SER A 180 -5.59 -3.97 -9.82
C SER A 180 -7.09 -4.15 -10.11
N ASP A 181 -7.40 -4.61 -11.33
CA ASP A 181 -8.74 -4.98 -11.82
C ASP A 181 -9.10 -6.46 -11.59
N LYS A 182 -8.30 -7.22 -10.84
CA LYS A 182 -8.52 -8.65 -10.57
C LYS A 182 -8.70 -8.96 -9.09
N GLU A 183 -9.58 -9.91 -8.80
CA GLU A 183 -9.68 -10.51 -7.48
C GLU A 183 -8.33 -11.08 -7.04
N GLY A 184 -8.10 -11.12 -5.72
CA GLY A 184 -6.89 -11.70 -5.17
C GLY A 184 -5.66 -10.79 -5.17
N THR A 185 -5.82 -9.49 -5.41
CA THR A 185 -4.69 -8.54 -5.60
C THR A 185 -4.70 -7.36 -4.61
N GLY A 186 -5.37 -7.49 -3.47
CA GLY A 186 -5.47 -6.38 -2.50
C GLY A 186 -6.49 -5.32 -2.89
N VAL A 187 -7.14 -5.47 -4.05
CA VAL A 187 -8.38 -4.77 -4.34
C VAL A 187 -9.47 -5.30 -3.43
N THR A 188 -10.06 -4.40 -2.66
CA THR A 188 -11.07 -4.76 -1.67
C THR A 188 -12.49 -4.51 -2.17
N ASN A 189 -12.65 -3.69 -3.22
CA ASN A 189 -13.92 -3.45 -3.91
C ASN A 189 -13.72 -3.42 -5.44
N LEU A 190 -14.28 -4.38 -6.16
CA LEU A 190 -14.26 -4.42 -7.63
C LEU A 190 -15.57 -3.90 -8.25
N SER A 191 -16.64 -3.75 -7.47
CA SER A 191 -17.95 -3.39 -8.01
C SER A 191 -18.04 -1.91 -8.38
N HIS A 192 -17.26 -1.06 -7.71
CA HIS A 192 -17.28 0.39 -7.93
C HIS A 192 -15.87 0.95 -8.06
N ARG A 193 -15.61 1.56 -9.22
CA ARG A 193 -14.35 2.15 -9.64
C ARG A 193 -13.93 3.27 -8.71
N HIS A 194 -12.72 3.16 -8.17
CA HIS A 194 -12.17 4.14 -7.25
C HIS A 194 -10.64 4.11 -7.24
N TYR A 195 -10.06 5.22 -6.83
CA TYR A 195 -8.62 5.42 -6.64
C TYR A 195 -8.33 5.71 -5.17
N GLN A 196 -7.19 5.21 -4.71
CA GLN A 196 -6.62 5.55 -3.41
C GLN A 196 -5.73 6.78 -3.58
N SER A 197 -5.79 7.75 -2.68
CA SER A 197 -4.97 8.96 -2.80
C SER A 197 -4.54 9.52 -1.46
N GLY A 198 -3.47 10.33 -1.48
CA GLY A 198 -2.91 10.96 -0.29
C GLY A 198 -1.60 11.69 -0.59
N ASP A 199 -1.14 12.51 0.34
CA ASP A 199 0.13 13.26 0.28
C ASP A 199 1.29 12.52 0.98
N HIS A 200 1.09 11.26 1.35
CA HIS A 200 2.11 10.45 2.02
C HIS A 200 3.37 10.27 1.17
N GLN A 201 4.53 10.32 1.83
CA GLN A 201 5.83 10.07 1.23
C GLN A 201 6.13 8.58 1.29
N PHE A 202 5.67 7.85 0.28
CA PHE A 202 5.86 6.40 0.21
C PHE A 202 7.32 6.01 -0.01
N SER A 203 7.75 4.91 0.62
CA SER A 203 9.14 4.44 0.62
C SER A 203 9.68 4.20 -0.79
N VAL A 204 8.84 3.72 -1.72
CA VAL A 204 9.26 3.44 -3.11
C VAL A 204 9.86 4.65 -3.83
N TYR A 205 9.45 5.89 -3.50
CA TYR A 205 10.00 7.11 -4.12
C TYR A 205 11.45 7.43 -3.68
N PHE A 206 11.94 6.76 -2.62
CA PHE A 206 13.34 6.87 -2.18
C PHE A 206 14.26 5.81 -2.80
N SER A 207 13.73 4.98 -3.71
CA SER A 207 14.49 3.89 -4.31
C SER A 207 15.48 4.41 -5.35
N ASP A 208 16.68 3.85 -5.32
CA ASP A 208 17.67 4.09 -6.36
C ASP A 208 17.23 3.47 -7.70
N VAL A 209 17.69 4.03 -8.80
CA VAL A 209 17.47 3.47 -10.14
C VAL A 209 18.44 2.31 -10.35
N LYS A 210 17.91 1.12 -10.62
CA LYS A 210 18.68 -0.08 -10.93
C LYS A 210 19.07 -0.16 -12.41
N LYS A 211 18.14 0.19 -13.31
CA LYS A 211 18.37 0.25 -14.76
C LYS A 211 17.44 1.31 -15.36
N GLU A 212 17.91 2.00 -16.38
CA GLU A 212 17.16 3.06 -17.05
C GLU A 212 17.15 2.85 -18.57
N TRP A 213 16.02 3.14 -19.19
CA TRP A 213 15.86 3.25 -20.63
C TRP A 213 15.29 4.61 -20.99
N LEU A 214 15.97 5.34 -21.88
CA LEU A 214 15.54 6.66 -22.30
C LEU A 214 14.81 6.58 -23.65
N CYS A 215 13.59 7.08 -23.71
CA CYS A 215 12.81 7.18 -24.94
C CYS A 215 13.26 8.37 -25.80
N ASP A 216 13.02 8.30 -27.12
CA ASP A 216 13.33 9.40 -28.06
C ASP A 216 12.62 10.72 -27.70
N ASN A 217 11.42 10.63 -27.15
CA ASN A 217 10.59 11.75 -26.70
C ASN A 217 10.97 12.29 -25.30
N GLY A 218 12.09 11.85 -24.72
CA GLY A 218 12.60 12.35 -23.43
C GLY A 218 11.95 11.74 -22.19
N ILE A 219 11.06 10.76 -22.36
CA ILE A 219 10.52 9.97 -21.25
C ILE A 219 11.60 8.99 -20.76
N SER A 220 11.81 8.91 -19.45
CA SER A 220 12.66 7.90 -18.84
C SER A 220 11.81 6.77 -18.27
N VAL A 221 12.20 5.52 -18.55
CA VAL A 221 11.64 4.32 -17.91
C VAL A 221 12.72 3.72 -17.01
N GLN A 222 12.47 3.69 -15.71
CA GLN A 222 13.45 3.33 -14.69
C GLN A 222 12.97 2.10 -13.92
N TRP A 223 13.75 1.02 -13.95
CA TRP A 223 13.58 -0.08 -13.02
C TRP A 223 14.22 0.29 -11.67
N LEU A 224 13.45 0.26 -10.60
CA LEU A 224 13.91 0.64 -9.27
C LEU A 224 14.60 -0.52 -8.53
N HIS A 225 15.63 -0.21 -7.74
CA HIS A 225 16.26 -1.13 -6.79
C HIS A 225 15.35 -1.32 -5.57
N TYR A 226 14.34 -2.17 -5.72
CA TYR A 226 13.23 -2.32 -4.78
C TYR A 226 12.79 -3.80 -4.67
N PRO A 227 12.18 -4.26 -3.54
CA PRO A 227 11.86 -5.68 -3.33
C PRO A 227 10.90 -6.28 -4.34
N CYS A 228 9.95 -5.50 -4.84
CA CYS A 228 9.09 -5.89 -5.95
C CYS A 228 9.46 -5.09 -7.20
N CYS A 229 9.26 -5.68 -8.37
CA CYS A 229 9.47 -4.99 -9.63
C CYS A 229 8.57 -3.75 -9.71
N CYS A 230 9.21 -2.59 -9.84
CA CYS A 230 8.58 -1.30 -10.03
C CYS A 230 9.27 -0.58 -11.17
N LEU A 231 8.50 -0.23 -12.20
CA LEU A 231 8.93 0.68 -13.25
C LEU A 231 8.44 2.09 -12.92
N ARG A 232 9.36 3.05 -12.79
CA ARG A 232 9.04 4.47 -12.71
C ARG A 232 9.20 5.10 -14.09
N ILE A 233 8.13 5.67 -14.60
CA ILE A 233 8.10 6.41 -15.86
C ILE A 233 8.11 7.89 -15.51
N VAL A 234 9.13 8.62 -15.97
CA VAL A 234 9.35 10.04 -15.65
C VAL A 234 9.31 10.88 -16.92
N GLY A 235 8.58 12.00 -16.88
CA GLY A 235 8.67 13.03 -17.91
C GLY A 235 7.63 14.15 -17.78
N LYS A 236 7.83 15.23 -18.55
CA LYS A 236 7.04 16.47 -18.45
C LYS A 236 5.74 16.47 -19.25
N ASP A 237 5.77 15.85 -20.42
CA ASP A 237 4.63 15.84 -21.34
C ASP A 237 3.64 14.73 -20.98
N GLN A 238 2.43 15.12 -20.60
CA GLN A 238 1.39 14.19 -20.14
C GLN A 238 1.06 13.13 -21.19
N SER A 239 0.94 13.52 -22.46
CA SER A 239 0.57 12.62 -23.55
C SER A 239 1.66 11.61 -23.85
N SER A 240 2.93 12.02 -23.78
CA SER A 240 4.09 11.15 -23.94
C SER A 240 4.22 10.14 -22.78
N VAL A 241 4.00 10.57 -21.54
CA VAL A 241 3.96 9.66 -20.38
C VAL A 241 2.81 8.66 -20.52
N GLU A 242 1.61 9.14 -20.87
CA GLU A 242 0.44 8.28 -21.09
C GLU A 242 0.71 7.19 -22.12
N GLU A 243 1.31 7.55 -23.26
CA GLU A 243 1.60 6.60 -24.34
C GLU A 243 2.62 5.54 -23.91
N VAL A 244 3.70 5.92 -23.22
CA VAL A 244 4.72 4.99 -22.72
C VAL A 244 4.13 4.04 -21.67
N VAL A 245 3.39 4.58 -20.69
CA VAL A 245 2.73 3.77 -19.66
C VAL A 245 1.69 2.84 -20.30
N TYR A 246 0.93 3.30 -21.28
CA TYR A 246 -0.08 2.49 -21.95
C TYR A 246 0.54 1.34 -22.75
N ARG A 247 1.68 1.57 -23.43
CA ARG A 247 2.43 0.50 -24.12
C ARG A 247 2.93 -0.55 -23.15
N LEU A 248 3.54 -0.15 -22.04
CA LEU A 248 3.95 -1.10 -20.98
C LEU A 248 2.75 -1.87 -20.41
N PHE A 249 1.65 -1.17 -20.15
CA PHE A 249 0.43 -1.76 -19.63
C PHE A 249 -0.16 -2.81 -20.58
N ILE A 250 -0.38 -2.46 -21.85
CA ILE A 250 -1.00 -3.38 -22.79
C ILE A 250 -0.09 -4.57 -23.09
N THR A 251 1.21 -4.33 -23.28
CA THR A 251 2.20 -5.40 -23.48
C THR A 251 2.26 -6.33 -22.28
N TRP A 252 2.24 -5.80 -21.05
CA TRP A 252 2.15 -6.65 -19.86
C TRP A 252 0.84 -7.45 -19.80
N LYS A 253 -0.29 -6.84 -20.13
CA LYS A 253 -1.61 -7.50 -20.07
C LYS A 253 -1.75 -8.62 -21.09
N THR A 254 -1.25 -8.43 -22.32
CA THR A 254 -1.47 -9.37 -23.43
C THR A 254 -0.26 -10.21 -23.79
N GLY A 255 0.94 -9.81 -23.36
CA GLY A 255 2.20 -10.47 -23.69
C GLY A 255 2.37 -11.82 -22.99
N GLN A 256 3.22 -12.66 -23.56
CA GLN A 256 3.61 -13.94 -22.99
C GLN A 256 4.90 -13.80 -22.21
N PHE A 257 4.89 -14.31 -20.97
CA PHE A 257 5.98 -14.22 -20.02
C PHE A 257 6.25 -15.60 -19.41
N ASN A 258 7.51 -15.85 -19.09
CA ASN A 258 7.96 -17.15 -18.59
C ASN A 258 7.31 -17.44 -17.24
N ASN A 259 6.81 -18.67 -17.09
CA ASN A 259 6.20 -19.17 -15.86
C ASN A 259 5.01 -18.33 -15.35
N LEU A 260 4.36 -17.52 -16.18
CA LEU A 260 3.22 -16.68 -15.79
C LEU A 260 1.95 -17.06 -16.56
N ILE A 261 0.82 -17.06 -15.86
CA ILE A 261 -0.50 -17.30 -16.47
C ILE A 261 -1.02 -15.98 -17.07
N ASN A 262 -1.15 -15.91 -18.39
CA ASN A 262 -1.52 -14.69 -19.11
C ASN A 262 -2.85 -14.08 -18.61
N ASP A 263 -3.88 -14.90 -18.44
CA ASP A 263 -5.20 -14.46 -17.96
C ASP A 263 -5.19 -13.90 -16.55
N LEU A 264 -4.12 -14.08 -15.77
CA LEU A 264 -4.01 -13.54 -14.42
C LEU A 264 -3.18 -12.26 -14.37
N GLN A 265 -2.60 -11.82 -15.50
CA GLN A 265 -1.82 -10.59 -15.60
C GLN A 265 -2.69 -9.35 -15.30
N THR A 266 -2.18 -8.50 -14.42
CA THR A 266 -2.75 -7.22 -14.02
C THR A 266 -1.64 -6.33 -13.48
N CYS A 267 -1.94 -5.15 -12.96
CA CYS A 267 -0.94 -4.27 -12.40
C CYS A 267 -1.54 -3.39 -11.31
N SER A 268 -0.70 -2.70 -10.58
CA SER A 268 -1.12 -1.56 -9.77
C SER A 268 -0.37 -0.33 -10.25
N LEU A 269 -1.07 0.80 -10.30
CA LEU A 269 -0.63 2.01 -10.97
C LEU A 269 -0.70 3.16 -9.98
N ILE A 270 0.27 4.05 -9.99
CA ILE A 270 0.26 5.25 -9.15
C ILE A 270 0.93 6.39 -9.91
N SER A 271 0.31 7.57 -9.88
CA SER A 271 0.82 8.78 -10.52
C SER A 271 1.01 9.87 -9.48
N CYS A 272 2.12 10.59 -9.59
CA CYS A 272 2.43 11.82 -8.88
C CYS A 272 2.83 12.88 -9.90
N TYR A 273 2.46 14.14 -9.65
CA TYR A 273 2.97 15.28 -10.39
C TYR A 273 3.80 16.15 -9.44
N ASP A 274 5.07 16.33 -9.78
CA ASP A 274 5.97 17.24 -9.08
C ASP A 274 5.90 18.62 -9.76
N HIS A 275 5.33 19.60 -9.05
CA HIS A 275 5.20 20.97 -9.55
C HIS A 275 6.53 21.75 -9.57
N ILE A 276 7.55 21.29 -8.85
CA ILE A 276 8.87 21.94 -8.79
C ILE A 276 9.65 21.58 -10.06
N THR A 277 9.70 20.31 -10.43
CA THR A 277 10.40 19.84 -11.63
C THR A 277 9.54 19.96 -12.91
N GLY A 278 8.21 19.92 -12.73
CA GLY A 278 7.23 19.81 -13.81
C GLY A 278 7.09 18.38 -14.35
N ASP A 279 7.65 17.39 -13.67
CA ASP A 279 7.63 16.00 -14.09
C ASP A 279 6.44 15.24 -13.51
N TYR A 280 5.89 14.33 -14.32
CA TYR A 280 5.12 13.20 -13.83
C TYR A 280 6.09 12.11 -13.38
N GLU A 281 5.80 11.50 -12.23
CA GLU A 281 6.37 10.22 -11.81
C GLU A 281 5.23 9.20 -11.77
N PHE A 282 5.20 8.30 -12.76
CA PHE A 282 4.20 7.24 -12.86
C PHE A 282 4.84 5.91 -12.51
N LEU A 283 4.41 5.26 -11.42
CA LEU A 283 4.90 3.94 -11.05
C LEU A 283 3.95 2.86 -11.57
N PHE A 284 4.55 1.86 -12.20
CA PHE A 284 3.91 0.67 -12.73
C PHE A 284 4.45 -0.56 -12.00
N PHE A 285 3.56 -1.25 -11.27
CA PHE A 285 3.85 -2.51 -10.59
C PHE A 285 3.20 -3.66 -11.38
N PRO A 286 3.96 -4.45 -12.17
CA PRO A 286 3.44 -5.64 -12.83
C PRO A 286 2.99 -6.69 -11.79
N ARG A 287 1.85 -7.34 -12.04
CA ARG A 287 1.24 -8.35 -11.14
C ARG A 287 0.63 -9.51 -11.92
N ASN A 288 0.52 -10.66 -11.28
CA ASN A 288 -0.10 -11.85 -11.87
C ASN A 288 -0.92 -12.61 -10.81
N ALA A 289 -2.26 -12.49 -10.81
CA ALA A 289 -3.17 -13.00 -9.76
C ALA A 289 -3.19 -14.53 -9.52
N GLU A 290 -2.17 -15.27 -9.95
CA GLU A 290 -1.93 -16.68 -9.65
C GLU A 290 -1.84 -16.93 -8.14
N GLN A 291 -2.65 -17.87 -7.67
CA GLN A 291 -2.58 -18.42 -6.31
C GLN A 291 -1.60 -19.61 -6.32
N PRO A 292 -0.64 -19.71 -5.38
CA PRO A 292 -0.47 -18.91 -4.18
C PRO A 292 0.51 -17.73 -4.32
N ARG A 293 0.92 -17.29 -5.52
CA ARG A 293 1.85 -16.15 -5.68
C ARG A 293 1.30 -14.80 -5.18
N PHE A 294 0.00 -14.72 -4.88
CA PHE A 294 -0.62 -13.55 -4.22
C PHE A 294 -1.19 -13.80 -2.83
N LEU A 295 -1.14 -15.03 -2.32
CA LEU A 295 -1.20 -15.27 -0.89
C LEU A 295 0.23 -15.22 -0.39
N THR A 296 0.46 -14.48 0.69
CA THR A 296 1.68 -14.64 1.46
C THR A 296 1.99 -16.13 1.61
N ARG A 297 3.19 -16.59 1.22
CA ARG A 297 3.56 -18.01 1.31
C ARG A 297 3.31 -18.52 2.73
N PRO A 298 2.98 -19.81 2.95
CA PRO A 298 2.53 -20.32 4.25
C PRO A 298 3.37 -19.83 5.45
N LEU A 299 4.69 -19.76 5.26
CA LEU A 299 5.63 -19.27 6.26
C LEU A 299 5.37 -17.85 6.78
N LEU A 300 4.91 -16.91 5.95
CA LEU A 300 4.69 -15.52 6.36
C LEU A 300 3.20 -15.21 6.59
N GLN A 301 2.30 -16.18 6.41
CA GLN A 301 0.88 -16.03 6.73
C GLN A 301 0.65 -15.76 8.21
N CYS A 302 1.59 -16.15 9.08
CA CYS A 302 1.59 -15.76 10.48
C CYS A 302 1.67 -14.24 10.66
N ILE A 303 2.30 -13.51 9.74
CA ILE A 303 2.32 -12.05 9.74
C ILE A 303 1.14 -11.48 8.97
N LYS A 304 0.91 -11.90 7.72
CA LYS A 304 -0.17 -11.35 6.90
C LYS A 304 -0.82 -12.42 6.04
N LYS A 305 -2.14 -12.62 6.18
CA LYS A 305 -2.91 -13.55 5.32
C LYS A 305 -3.61 -12.83 4.18
N GLU A 306 -3.89 -11.55 4.40
CA GLU A 306 -4.58 -10.70 3.44
C GLU A 306 -3.71 -10.40 2.23
N PHE A 307 -4.36 -10.02 1.13
CA PHE A 307 -3.66 -9.62 -0.08
C PHE A 307 -2.88 -8.30 0.12
N VAL A 308 -1.82 -8.14 -0.66
CA VAL A 308 -1.00 -6.92 -0.70
C VAL A 308 -1.62 -5.90 -1.66
N GLY A 309 -2.01 -4.74 -1.12
CA GLY A 309 -2.54 -3.59 -1.86
C GLY A 309 -1.46 -2.59 -2.27
N ILE A 310 -1.86 -1.54 -2.99
CA ILE A 310 -0.92 -0.57 -3.59
C ILE A 310 -0.06 0.20 -2.58
N PHE A 311 -0.57 0.56 -1.40
CA PHE A 311 0.26 1.25 -0.39
C PHE A 311 1.34 0.35 0.20
N GLU A 312 1.05 -0.94 0.34
CA GLU A 312 2.02 -1.93 0.78
C GLU A 312 3.08 -2.12 -0.30
N LEU A 313 2.69 -2.24 -1.58
CA LEU A 313 3.64 -2.21 -2.70
C LEU A 313 4.53 -0.96 -2.68
N CYS A 314 4.00 0.19 -2.26
CA CYS A 314 4.76 1.42 -2.11
C CYS A 314 5.62 1.50 -0.83
N GLY A 315 5.63 0.46 0.01
CA GLY A 315 6.52 0.32 1.18
C GLY A 315 5.88 0.68 2.52
N PHE A 316 4.56 0.83 2.56
CA PHE A 316 3.78 1.14 3.76
C PHE A 316 2.94 -0.08 4.19
N ALA A 317 3.46 -0.90 5.11
CA ALA A 317 2.80 -2.12 5.56
C ALA A 317 1.57 -1.82 6.42
N ILE A 318 0.47 -2.49 6.12
CA ILE A 318 -0.77 -2.44 6.88
C ILE A 318 -1.07 -3.86 7.38
N LEU A 319 -0.59 -4.16 8.59
CA LEU A 319 -0.68 -5.48 9.20
C LEU A 319 -1.96 -5.64 10.05
N PRO A 320 -2.47 -6.87 10.21
CA PRO A 320 -3.76 -7.12 10.85
C PRO A 320 -3.71 -6.99 12.38
N VAL A 321 -4.83 -6.53 12.97
CA VAL A 321 -4.97 -6.27 14.41
C VAL A 321 -4.63 -7.47 15.30
N ARG A 322 -4.84 -8.71 14.85
CA ARG A 322 -4.52 -9.92 15.64
C ARG A 322 -3.06 -9.97 16.10
N LEU A 323 -2.15 -9.39 15.30
CA LEU A 323 -0.72 -9.38 15.61
C LEU A 323 -0.41 -8.61 16.89
N LYS A 324 -1.24 -7.64 17.29
CA LYS A 324 -1.05 -6.93 18.55
C LYS A 324 -0.96 -7.89 19.73
N VAL A 325 -1.94 -8.79 19.84
CA VAL A 325 -2.02 -9.76 20.94
C VAL A 325 -1.03 -10.90 20.71
N GLN A 326 -0.94 -11.42 19.48
CA GLN A 326 -0.08 -12.56 19.17
C GLN A 326 1.42 -12.24 19.37
N LEU A 327 1.88 -11.05 18.96
CA LEU A 327 3.29 -10.66 19.14
C LEU A 327 3.62 -10.37 20.60
N GLU A 328 2.67 -9.87 21.39
CA GLU A 328 2.84 -9.68 22.84
C GLU A 328 3.01 -11.04 23.55
N GLN A 329 2.13 -12.01 23.27
CA GLN A 329 2.23 -13.37 23.79
C GLN A 329 3.52 -14.07 23.34
N LEU A 330 3.91 -13.92 22.06
CA LEU A 330 5.17 -14.46 21.55
C LEU A 330 6.37 -13.84 22.26
N SER A 331 6.34 -12.55 22.55
CA SER A 331 7.41 -11.86 23.27
C SER A 331 7.60 -12.46 24.66
N GLU A 332 6.52 -12.72 25.39
CA GLU A 332 6.58 -13.35 26.71
C GLU A 332 7.11 -14.80 26.63
N LEU A 333 6.55 -15.60 25.72
CA LEU A 333 6.95 -17.00 25.52
C LEU A 333 8.43 -17.12 25.14
N LEU A 334 8.90 -16.31 24.19
CA LEU A 334 10.29 -16.32 23.75
C LEU A 334 11.22 -15.81 24.86
N SER A 335 10.82 -14.79 25.63
CA SER A 335 11.62 -14.32 26.76
C SER A 335 11.80 -15.40 27.83
N ASN A 336 10.75 -16.16 28.14
CA ASN A 336 10.83 -17.28 29.07
C ASN A 336 11.67 -18.44 28.49
N PHE A 337 11.55 -18.69 27.18
CA PHE A 337 12.37 -19.69 26.49
C PHE A 337 13.87 -19.37 26.60
N HIS A 338 14.29 -18.11 26.34
CA HIS A 338 15.69 -17.70 26.47
C HIS A 338 16.23 -17.80 27.91
N LYS A 339 15.40 -17.53 28.92
CA LYS A 339 15.80 -17.70 30.33
C LYS A 339 16.12 -19.15 30.69
N ASN A 340 15.41 -20.10 30.09
CA ASN A 340 15.52 -21.52 30.41
C ASN A 340 16.58 -22.27 29.57
N HIS A 341 17.06 -21.67 28.48
CA HIS A 341 18.00 -22.30 27.55
C HIS A 341 19.24 -21.41 27.35
N ILE A 342 20.35 -21.82 27.98
CA ILE A 342 21.48 -20.93 28.29
C ILE A 342 22.37 -20.62 27.07
N THR A 343 22.38 -21.44 26.02
CA THR A 343 23.27 -21.24 24.85
C THR A 343 22.52 -21.15 23.53
N ILE A 344 23.07 -20.33 22.62
CA ILE A 344 22.55 -20.13 21.25
C ILE A 344 22.46 -21.43 20.46
N ASP A 345 23.41 -22.33 20.65
CA ASP A 345 23.46 -23.64 19.97
C ASP A 345 22.30 -24.55 20.42
N ILE A 346 21.94 -24.51 21.71
CA ILE A 346 20.78 -25.22 22.26
C ILE A 346 19.49 -24.60 21.73
N LEU A 347 19.41 -23.27 21.68
CA LEU A 347 18.26 -22.54 21.15
C LEU A 347 18.02 -22.90 19.67
N GLN A 348 19.05 -23.00 18.84
CA GLN A 348 18.90 -23.34 17.42
C GLN A 348 18.61 -24.82 17.17
N SER A 349 19.38 -25.72 17.79
CA SER A 349 19.34 -27.16 17.49
C SER A 349 18.08 -27.83 18.03
N ASN A 350 17.57 -27.35 19.16
CA ASN A 350 16.45 -27.98 19.86
C ASN A 350 15.18 -27.12 19.90
N PHE A 351 15.12 -26.01 19.15
CA PHE A 351 13.95 -25.12 19.14
C PHE A 351 12.64 -25.87 18.93
N GLN A 352 12.59 -26.77 17.93
CA GLN A 352 11.35 -27.48 17.60
C GLN A 352 10.91 -28.46 18.69
N GLN A 353 11.84 -28.96 19.50
CA GLN A 353 11.56 -29.90 20.58
C GLN A 353 11.02 -29.19 21.82
N TYR A 354 11.58 -28.02 22.16
CA TYR A 354 11.29 -27.34 23.42
C TYR A 354 10.33 -26.15 23.29
N PHE A 355 10.19 -25.56 22.10
CA PHE A 355 9.24 -24.49 21.86
C PHE A 355 7.94 -25.05 21.29
N ASN A 356 6.96 -25.23 22.19
CA ASN A 356 5.61 -25.66 21.88
C ASN A 356 4.64 -24.53 22.21
N PRO A 357 4.41 -23.59 21.28
CA PRO A 357 3.49 -22.50 21.51
C PRO A 357 2.03 -23.00 21.50
N PRO A 358 1.09 -22.27 22.13
CA PRO A 358 -0.34 -22.56 22.04
C PRO A 358 -0.85 -22.59 20.58
N ASP A 359 -1.99 -23.25 20.34
CA ASP A 359 -2.53 -23.52 18.99
C ASP A 359 -2.63 -22.29 18.08
N ASP A 360 -3.00 -21.13 18.64
CA ASP A 360 -3.13 -19.85 17.92
C ASP A 360 -1.78 -19.23 17.51
N LEU A 361 -0.68 -19.72 18.08
CA LEU A 361 0.70 -19.29 17.81
C LEU A 361 1.54 -20.36 17.11
N VAL A 362 1.04 -21.60 16.95
CA VAL A 362 1.74 -22.69 16.23
C VAL A 362 2.16 -22.26 14.82
N MET A 363 1.37 -21.44 14.16
CA MET A 363 1.68 -20.95 12.81
C MET A 363 2.96 -20.09 12.74
N PHE A 364 3.45 -19.57 13.87
CA PHE A 364 4.69 -18.82 13.94
C PHE A 364 5.94 -19.70 14.07
N LYS A 365 5.82 -21.01 14.33
CA LYS A 365 6.97 -21.87 14.67
C LYS A 365 8.10 -21.81 13.63
N GLU A 366 7.78 -22.02 12.36
CA GLU A 366 8.78 -21.94 11.28
C GLU A 366 9.22 -20.50 11.00
N TRP A 367 8.33 -19.52 11.20
CA TRP A 367 8.66 -18.10 11.07
C TRP A 367 9.66 -17.64 12.13
N ILE A 368 9.49 -18.06 13.39
CA ILE A 368 10.41 -17.77 14.49
C ILE A 368 11.79 -18.34 14.14
N LYS A 369 11.85 -19.57 13.64
CA LYS A 369 13.11 -20.19 13.22
C LYS A 369 13.81 -19.38 12.12
N LYS A 370 13.07 -18.96 11.09
CA LYS A 370 13.65 -18.27 9.92
C LYS A 370 14.00 -16.80 10.19
N TYR A 371 13.19 -16.07 10.94
CA TYR A 371 13.36 -14.63 11.14
C TYR A 371 13.87 -14.32 12.55
N TYR A 372 13.10 -14.68 13.58
CA TYR A 372 13.43 -14.32 14.96
C TYR A 372 14.76 -14.90 15.43
N LEU A 373 14.97 -16.21 15.33
CA LEU A 373 16.21 -16.84 15.81
C LEU A 373 17.42 -16.38 15.02
N VAL A 374 17.30 -16.19 13.71
CA VAL A 374 18.38 -15.65 12.87
C VAL A 374 18.76 -14.25 13.33
N ASN A 375 17.79 -13.37 13.56
CA ASN A 375 18.04 -12.02 14.05
C ASN A 375 18.63 -12.00 15.47
N TYR A 376 18.11 -12.85 16.36
CA TYR A 376 18.65 -13.04 17.69
C TYR A 376 20.13 -13.48 17.66
N CYS A 377 20.47 -14.46 16.81
CA CYS A 377 21.84 -14.95 16.65
C CYS A 377 22.77 -13.89 16.03
N ASN A 378 22.30 -13.16 15.01
CA ASN A 378 23.06 -12.09 14.40
C ASN A 378 23.39 -10.98 15.40
N GLN A 379 22.45 -10.64 16.28
CA GLN A 379 22.69 -9.66 17.34
C GLN A 379 23.65 -10.22 18.39
N TYR A 380 23.50 -11.50 18.79
CA TYR A 380 24.46 -12.18 19.66
C TYR A 380 25.90 -12.16 19.13
N GLN A 381 26.10 -12.46 17.85
CA GLN A 381 27.43 -12.45 17.23
C GLN A 381 28.06 -11.06 17.20
N LYS A 382 27.27 -10.00 16.92
CA LYS A 382 27.75 -8.62 16.95
C LYS A 382 28.20 -8.21 18.36
N GLU A 383 27.47 -8.61 19.40
CA GLU A 383 27.74 -8.17 20.78
C GLU A 383 28.71 -9.09 21.56
N SER A 384 28.81 -10.38 21.21
CA SER A 384 29.77 -11.31 21.82
C SER A 384 31.24 -10.96 21.53
N THR A 385 31.51 -10.19 20.47
CA THR A 385 32.83 -9.55 20.27
C THR A 385 33.21 -8.57 21.40
N TYR A 386 32.24 -8.16 22.24
CA TYR A 386 32.40 -7.27 23.39
C TYR A 386 32.24 -7.95 24.76
N ASN A 387 32.20 -9.30 24.80
CA ASN A 387 32.36 -10.13 26.00
C ASN A 387 31.28 -9.93 27.10
N CYS A 388 29.99 -10.09 26.74
CA CYS A 388 28.89 -10.01 27.69
C CYS A 388 27.89 -11.19 27.52
N ASN A 389 27.50 -11.85 28.61
CA ASN A 389 26.33 -12.74 28.67
C ASN A 389 25.05 -11.89 28.63
N VAL A 390 24.69 -11.36 27.46
CA VAL A 390 23.53 -10.48 27.28
C VAL A 390 22.31 -11.28 26.84
N MET A 391 21.24 -11.24 27.62
CA MET A 391 19.90 -11.52 27.09
C MET A 391 19.39 -10.26 26.37
N PHE A 392 19.11 -10.37 25.08
CA PHE A 392 18.56 -9.26 24.30
C PHE A 392 17.09 -9.04 24.59
N ASP A 393 16.64 -7.80 24.34
CA ASP A 393 15.22 -7.48 24.35
C ASP A 393 14.50 -8.26 23.23
N THR A 394 13.81 -9.33 23.62
CA THR A 394 12.99 -10.18 22.75
C THR A 394 12.02 -9.35 21.89
N LYS A 395 11.46 -8.27 22.45
CA LYS A 395 10.52 -7.40 21.74
C LYS A 395 11.20 -6.71 20.56
N SER A 396 12.35 -6.09 20.76
CA SER A 396 13.13 -5.46 19.68
C SER A 396 13.49 -6.46 18.56
N ILE A 397 13.87 -7.70 18.91
CA ILE A 397 14.16 -8.74 17.91
C ILE A 397 12.91 -9.17 17.14
N LEU A 398 11.76 -9.30 17.82
CA LEU A 398 10.48 -9.57 17.18
C LEU A 398 10.10 -8.44 16.22
N ASP A 399 10.22 -7.19 16.66
CA ASP A 399 9.88 -6.02 15.85
C ASP A 399 10.75 -5.97 14.57
N LEU A 400 12.06 -6.19 14.70
CA LEU A 400 12.98 -6.34 13.57
C LEU A 400 12.55 -7.47 12.62
N SER A 401 12.16 -8.62 13.19
CA SER A 401 11.76 -9.79 12.42
C SER A 401 10.46 -9.55 11.64
N VAL A 402 9.49 -8.84 12.22
CA VAL A 402 8.25 -8.42 11.56
C VAL A 402 8.56 -7.46 10.41
N GLN A 403 9.42 -6.47 10.63
CA GLN A 403 9.83 -5.51 9.60
C GLN A 403 10.55 -6.17 8.43
N GLN A 404 11.47 -7.10 8.70
CA GLN A 404 12.15 -7.86 7.66
C GLN A 404 11.19 -8.77 6.89
N THR A 405 10.19 -9.34 7.56
CA THR A 405 9.17 -10.18 6.93
C THR A 405 8.36 -9.40 5.89
N PHE A 406 8.09 -8.11 6.13
CA PHE A 406 7.37 -7.28 5.18
C PHE A 406 8.09 -7.16 3.82
N ILE A 407 9.42 -7.05 3.82
CA ILE A 407 10.22 -7.02 2.58
C ILE A 407 10.05 -8.31 1.78
N ASP A 408 10.05 -9.46 2.45
CA ASP A 408 9.83 -10.75 1.82
C ASP A 408 8.40 -10.87 1.28
N ILE A 409 7.39 -10.34 1.99
CA ILE A 409 6.01 -10.25 1.49
C ILE A 409 5.95 -9.46 0.18
N LEU A 410 6.65 -8.33 0.07
CA LEU A 410 6.70 -7.55 -1.18
C LEU A 410 7.37 -8.33 -2.30
N THR A 411 8.48 -9.02 -1.99
CA THR A 411 9.22 -9.83 -2.97
C THR A 411 8.35 -10.97 -3.51
N ASP A 412 7.64 -11.68 -2.62
CA ASP A 412 6.74 -12.78 -2.99
C ASP A 412 5.57 -12.31 -3.87
N ASN A 413 5.15 -11.04 -3.73
CA ASN A 413 4.06 -10.45 -4.51
C ASN A 413 4.49 -9.86 -5.87
N SER A 414 5.73 -10.11 -6.30
CA SER A 414 6.23 -9.66 -7.59
C SER A 414 6.37 -10.83 -8.58
N PRO A 415 5.74 -10.75 -9.77
CA PRO A 415 5.91 -11.76 -10.82
C PRO A 415 7.27 -11.66 -11.53
N ILE A 416 8.05 -10.62 -11.24
CA ILE A 416 9.39 -10.39 -11.77
C ILE A 416 10.32 -10.29 -10.57
N SER A 417 11.23 -11.25 -10.44
CA SER A 417 12.17 -11.29 -9.32
C SER A 417 13.10 -10.06 -9.34
N PRO A 418 13.66 -9.64 -8.19
CA PRO A 418 14.60 -8.54 -8.16
C PRO A 418 15.80 -8.72 -9.10
N SER A 419 16.21 -9.95 -9.43
CA SER A 419 17.28 -10.22 -10.39
C SER A 419 16.82 -10.35 -11.84
N ASP A 420 15.50 -10.31 -12.10
CA ASP A 420 14.87 -10.67 -13.38
C ASP A 420 15.40 -12.01 -13.93
N SER A 421 15.48 -13.02 -13.07
CA SER A 421 16.09 -14.32 -13.40
C SER A 421 15.40 -15.06 -14.56
N GLU A 422 14.12 -14.78 -14.77
CA GLU A 422 13.30 -15.35 -15.85
C GLU A 422 13.30 -14.49 -17.12
N GLY A 423 13.96 -13.32 -17.09
CA GLY A 423 14.03 -12.37 -18.22
C GLY A 423 12.70 -11.69 -18.55
N ASN A 424 11.71 -11.74 -17.65
CA ASN A 424 10.37 -11.23 -17.88
C ASN A 424 10.34 -9.70 -18.03
N LEU A 425 11.18 -8.96 -17.30
CA LEU A 425 11.28 -7.52 -17.48
C LEU A 425 11.93 -7.16 -18.82
N GLN A 426 13.05 -7.79 -19.15
CA GLN A 426 13.69 -7.56 -20.46
C GLN A 426 12.74 -7.91 -21.61
N ASN A 427 11.95 -8.98 -21.45
CA ASN A 427 10.92 -9.37 -22.40
C ASN A 427 9.83 -8.30 -22.53
N LEU A 428 9.32 -7.75 -21.41
CA LEU A 428 8.33 -6.67 -21.38
C LEU A 428 8.84 -5.43 -22.14
N ILE A 429 10.07 -5.02 -21.86
CA ILE A 429 10.70 -3.88 -22.53
C ILE A 429 10.82 -4.13 -24.04
N SER A 430 11.28 -5.32 -24.46
CA SER A 430 11.41 -5.66 -25.88
C SER A 430 10.08 -5.74 -26.64
N GLN A 431 9.02 -6.29 -26.01
CA GLN A 431 7.69 -6.43 -26.61
C GLN A 431 6.89 -5.11 -26.61
N SER A 432 7.35 -4.08 -25.89
CA SER A 432 6.61 -2.82 -25.74
C SER A 432 6.57 -1.96 -27.00
N ASN A 433 7.45 -2.22 -27.97
CA ASN A 433 7.65 -1.39 -29.17
C ASN A 433 7.81 0.11 -28.84
N ILE A 434 8.35 0.44 -27.67
CA ILE A 434 8.70 1.81 -27.30
C ILE A 434 10.01 2.18 -28.02
N PRO A 435 10.10 3.34 -28.68
CA PRO A 435 11.33 3.80 -29.32
C PRO A 435 12.33 4.29 -28.26
N PHE A 436 13.06 3.34 -27.69
CA PHE A 436 14.19 3.64 -26.81
C PHE A 436 15.38 4.08 -27.65
N LYS A 437 16.12 5.06 -27.15
CA LYS A 437 17.42 5.42 -27.70
C LYS A 437 18.33 4.20 -27.59
N ASN A 438 19.06 3.88 -28.66
CA ASN A 438 20.18 2.95 -28.57
C ASN A 438 21.20 3.57 -27.62
N VAL A 439 21.33 3.01 -26.41
CA VAL A 439 22.34 3.41 -25.43
C VAL A 439 23.62 2.64 -25.67
#